data_AF-A0AAV0RVI6-F1
#
_entry.id   AF-A0AAV0RVI6-F1
#
_cell.length_a   1.000
_cell.length_b   1.000
_cell.length_c   1.000
_cell.angle_alpha   90.00
_cell.angle_beta   90.00
_cell.angle_gamma   90.00
#
_symmetry.space_group_name_H-M   'P 1'
#
loop_
_entity.id
_entity.type
_entity.pdbx_description
1 polymer ?
#
loop_
_entity_poly.entity_id
_entity_poly.type
_entity_poly.pdbx_seq_one_letter_code
_entity_poly.pdbx_strand_id
1 'polypeptide(L)'
;MVKRKKLNDREGNSASSTKYFSWPEHFDKPFAYCILECFEKGLIVDGICKNGVYGLLARMMEAKVPGCGVKAKPHVEGRIKKWKKIWHAMTFMRNQSGWG
;
A
#
# COMPACT_ATOMS: atom_id res chain seq x y z
N MET A 1 -20.92 -20.68 47.37
CA MET A 1 -19.95 -19.56 47.34
C MET A 1 -18.55 -20.15 47.13
N VAL A 2 -18.06 -20.20 45.89
CA VAL A 2 -16.72 -20.70 45.53
C VAL A 2 -16.04 -19.63 44.68
N LYS A 3 -14.85 -19.21 45.13
CA LYS A 3 -14.09 -18.04 44.66
C LYS A 3 -13.60 -18.25 43.22
N ARG A 4 -13.98 -17.36 42.31
CA ARG A 4 -13.40 -17.24 40.96
C ARG A 4 -11.96 -16.75 41.08
N LYS A 5 -11.02 -17.53 40.55
CA LYS A 5 -9.59 -17.20 40.47
C LYS A 5 -9.40 -16.12 39.40
N LYS A 6 -8.90 -14.95 39.80
CA LYS A 6 -8.53 -13.85 38.91
C LYS A 6 -7.08 -14.01 38.42
N LEU A 7 -6.90 -13.60 37.16
CA LEU A 7 -5.74 -12.96 36.54
C LEU A 7 -4.47 -13.78 36.30
N ASN A 8 -4.07 -13.80 35.02
CA ASN A 8 -2.71 -13.45 34.65
C ASN A 8 -2.76 -12.75 33.29
N ASP A 9 -3.02 -11.44 33.33
CA ASP A 9 -2.76 -10.55 32.20
C ASP A 9 -1.24 -10.41 32.06
N ARG A 10 -0.70 -10.95 30.96
CA ARG A 10 0.68 -10.70 30.56
C ARG A 10 0.72 -9.36 29.83
N GLU A 11 1.03 -8.31 30.57
CA GLU A 11 1.54 -7.07 29.99
C GLU A 11 2.93 -7.33 29.38
N GLY A 12 3.08 -6.89 28.14
CA GLY A 12 4.28 -7.07 27.34
C GLY A 12 4.41 -5.99 26.28
N ASN A 13 4.69 -4.78 26.75
CA ASN A 13 5.55 -3.76 26.13
C ASN A 13 5.09 -3.01 24.87
N SER A 14 5.19 -1.69 24.98
CA SER A 14 4.74 -0.64 24.08
C SER A 14 5.42 -0.63 22.71
N ALA A 15 4.61 -0.51 21.66
CA ALA A 15 4.90 0.42 20.58
C ALA A 15 3.69 1.34 20.48
N SER A 16 3.91 2.65 20.59
CA SER A 16 2.88 3.63 20.26
C SER A 16 2.26 3.23 18.93
N SER A 17 0.94 3.04 18.90
CA SER A 17 0.19 2.89 17.65
C SER A 17 0.29 4.24 16.93
N THR A 18 1.43 4.53 16.31
CA THR A 18 1.54 5.54 15.26
C THR A 18 0.42 5.21 14.31
N LYS A 19 -0.57 6.11 14.22
CA LYS A 19 -1.75 5.96 13.39
C LYS A 19 -1.28 5.79 11.94
N TYR A 20 -1.05 4.55 11.53
CA TYR A 20 -0.56 4.22 10.21
C TYR A 20 -1.58 4.75 9.21
N PHE A 21 -1.11 5.45 8.18
CA PHE A 21 -1.97 5.93 7.12
C PHE A 21 -2.66 4.73 6.46
N SER A 22 -3.95 4.57 6.76
CA SER A 22 -4.78 3.53 6.17
C SER A 22 -5.21 4.01 4.79
N TRP A 23 -4.75 3.32 3.75
CA TRP A 23 -5.04 3.68 2.37
C TRP A 23 -6.54 3.49 2.08
N PRO A 24 -7.30 4.57 1.83
CA PRO A 24 -8.74 4.46 1.58
C PRO A 24 -9.02 3.73 0.26
N GLU A 25 -10.10 2.96 0.19
CA GLU A 25 -10.47 2.21 -1.01
C GLU A 25 -10.70 3.11 -2.23
N HIS A 26 -11.36 4.26 -2.03
CA HIS A 26 -11.63 5.22 -3.09
C HIS A 26 -10.36 5.88 -3.67
N PHE A 27 -9.18 5.70 -3.06
CA PHE A 27 -7.92 6.19 -3.62
C PHE A 27 -7.37 5.28 -4.71
N ASP A 28 -7.76 4.00 -4.76
CA ASP A 28 -7.16 3.03 -5.68
C ASP A 28 -7.40 3.38 -7.15
N LYS A 29 -8.62 3.80 -7.50
CA LYS A 29 -8.95 4.17 -8.88
C LYS A 29 -8.20 5.43 -9.34
N PRO A 30 -8.22 6.56 -8.61
CA PRO A 30 -7.36 7.72 -8.91
C PRO A 30 -5.88 7.37 -8.99
N PHE A 31 -5.40 6.52 -8.08
CA PHE A 31 -4.01 6.12 -8.02
C PHE A 31 -3.59 5.25 -9.22
N ALA A 32 -4.46 4.36 -9.68
CA ALA A 32 -4.25 3.60 -10.91
C ALA A 32 -4.10 4.53 -12.11
N TYR A 33 -4.95 5.55 -12.26
CA TYR A 33 -4.81 6.54 -13.33
C TYR A 33 -3.49 7.32 -13.25
N CYS A 34 -3.06 7.72 -12.05
CA CYS A 34 -1.75 8.35 -11.85
C CYS A 34 -0.59 7.45 -12.33
N ILE A 35 -0.65 6.15 -12.02
CA ILE A 35 0.36 5.19 -12.45
C ILE A 35 0.34 5.00 -13.97
N LEU A 36 -0.85 4.88 -14.58
CA LEU A 36 -1.00 4.76 -16.03
C LEU A 36 -0.41 5.98 -16.76
N GLU A 37 -0.71 7.20 -16.29
CA GLU A 37 -0.15 8.42 -16.87
C GLU A 37 1.39 8.46 -16.74
N CYS A 38 1.94 7.97 -15.64
CA CYS A 38 3.39 7.82 -15.49
C CYS A 38 3.98 6.73 -16.39
N PHE A 39 3.24 5.67 -16.68
CA PHE A 39 3.64 4.61 -17.59
C PHE A 39 3.66 5.11 -19.04
N GLU A 40 2.60 5.78 -19.49
CA GLU A 40 2.51 6.39 -20.82
C GLU A 40 3.63 7.40 -21.08
N LYS A 41 4.05 8.14 -20.04
CA LYS A 41 5.19 9.08 -20.09
C LYS A 41 6.56 8.41 -19.98
N GLY A 42 6.63 7.07 -19.89
CA GLY A 42 7.89 6.32 -19.75
C GLY A 42 8.62 6.58 -18.43
N LEU A 43 7.92 7.03 -17.39
CA LEU A 43 8.45 7.26 -16.04
C LEU A 43 8.46 6.00 -15.19
N ILE A 44 7.58 5.05 -15.53
CA ILE A 44 7.54 3.70 -14.99
C ILE A 44 7.82 2.74 -16.14
N VAL A 45 8.88 1.94 -16.02
CA VAL A 45 9.29 0.96 -17.05
C VAL A 45 9.47 -0.37 -16.35
N ASP A 46 8.82 -1.42 -16.85
CA ASP A 46 8.86 -2.78 -16.27
C ASP A 46 8.54 -2.83 -14.76
N GLY A 47 7.63 -1.95 -14.33
CA GLY A 47 7.26 -1.79 -12.92
C GLY A 47 8.33 -1.10 -12.06
N ILE A 48 9.45 -0.65 -12.62
CA ILE A 48 10.46 0.14 -11.92
C ILE A 48 10.11 1.62 -12.02
N CYS A 49 10.02 2.29 -10.87
CA CYS A 49 9.78 3.72 -10.80
C CYS A 49 11.12 4.46 -10.86
N LYS A 50 11.28 5.39 -11.81
CA LYS A 50 12.46 6.27 -11.85
C LYS A 50 12.53 7.16 -10.59
N ASN A 51 13.70 7.73 -10.33
CA ASN A 51 13.88 8.68 -9.23
C ASN A 51 12.88 9.84 -9.33
N GLY A 52 12.28 10.22 -8.19
CA GLY A 52 11.29 11.30 -8.14
C GLY A 52 9.85 10.91 -8.50
N VAL A 53 9.61 9.73 -9.09
CA VAL A 53 8.25 9.29 -9.48
C VAL A 53 7.31 9.15 -8.28
N TYR A 54 7.79 8.69 -7.13
CA TYR A 54 6.97 8.65 -5.91
C TYR A 54 6.49 10.05 -5.48
N GLY A 55 7.34 11.07 -5.65
CA GLY A 55 6.98 12.47 -5.40
C GLY A 55 5.96 13.00 -6.39
N LEU A 56 6.15 12.68 -7.67
CA LEU A 56 5.20 13.03 -8.73
C LEU A 56 3.83 12.37 -8.50
N LEU A 57 3.79 11.08 -8.18
CA LEU A 57 2.56 10.35 -7.88
C LEU A 57 1.82 10.95 -6.69
N ALA A 58 2.52 11.37 -5.63
CA ALA A 58 1.90 12.06 -4.50
C ALA A 58 1.27 13.40 -4.92
N ARG A 59 1.95 14.19 -5.76
CA ARG A 59 1.42 15.45 -6.30
C ARG A 59 0.20 15.24 -7.20
N MET A 60 0.24 14.21 -8.07
CA MET A 60 -0.89 13.87 -8.92
C MET A 60 -2.09 13.36 -8.10
N MET A 61 -1.83 12.63 -7.01
CA MET A 61 -2.88 12.22 -6.08
C MET A 61 -3.54 13.42 -5.40
N GLU A 62 -2.76 14.40 -4.93
CA GLU A 62 -3.31 15.64 -4.35
C GLU A 62 -4.13 16.43 -5.38
N ALA A 63 -3.74 16.41 -6.66
CA ALA A 63 -4.51 17.06 -7.73
C ALA A 63 -5.83 16.33 -8.05
N LYS A 64 -5.88 14.99 -7.97
CA LYS A 64 -7.10 14.20 -8.24
C LYS A 64 -8.01 14.10 -7.01
N VAL A 65 -7.44 14.09 -5.82
CA VAL A 65 -8.13 14.00 -4.53
C VAL A 65 -7.57 15.09 -3.63
N PRO A 66 -8.16 16.31 -3.65
CA PRO A 66 -7.68 17.40 -2.83
C PRO A 66 -7.80 17.08 -1.34
N GLY A 67 -6.78 17.40 -0.55
CA GLY A 67 -6.73 17.12 0.88
C GLY A 67 -6.45 15.64 1.23
N CYS A 68 -5.93 14.85 0.28
CA CYS A 68 -5.69 13.42 0.51
C CYS A 68 -4.58 13.12 1.53
N GLY A 69 -3.67 14.08 1.76
CA GLY A 69 -2.57 13.94 2.72
C GLY A 69 -1.58 12.81 2.37
N VAL A 70 -1.56 12.38 1.11
CA VAL A 70 -0.71 11.29 0.63
C VAL A 70 0.74 11.76 0.52
N LYS A 71 1.64 11.08 1.22
CA LYS A 71 3.09 11.33 1.14
C LYS A 71 3.74 10.32 0.20
N ALA A 72 4.74 10.78 -0.56
CA ALA A 72 5.54 9.93 -1.46
C ALA A 72 6.12 8.72 -0.72
N LYS A 73 6.78 8.97 0.42
CA LYS A 73 7.17 7.96 1.39
C LYS A 73 6.52 8.32 2.74
N PRO A 74 5.89 7.37 3.45
CA PRO A 74 5.80 5.93 3.17
C PRO A 74 4.57 5.49 2.35
N HIS A 75 3.61 6.36 2.04
CA HIS A 75 2.28 5.94 1.56
C HIS A 75 2.29 5.41 0.12
N VAL A 76 2.78 6.20 -0.83
CA VAL A 76 2.81 5.82 -2.25
C VAL A 76 3.73 4.63 -2.47
N GLU A 77 4.94 4.68 -1.92
CA GLU A 77 5.90 3.57 -2.01
C GLU A 77 5.32 2.27 -1.42
N GLY A 78 4.71 2.35 -0.24
CA GLY A 78 4.07 1.20 0.40
C GLY A 78 2.93 0.61 -0.43
N ARG A 79 2.11 1.46 -1.05
CA ARG A 79 1.00 1.00 -1.91
C ARG A 79 1.50 0.30 -3.16
N ILE A 80 2.52 0.85 -3.84
CA ILE A 80 3.12 0.22 -5.02
C ILE A 80 3.71 -1.15 -4.65
N LYS A 81 4.44 -1.25 -3.53
CA LYS A 81 4.98 -2.53 -3.04
C LYS A 81 3.87 -3.55 -2.80
N LYS A 82 2.74 -3.13 -2.21
CA LYS A 82 1.58 -4.00 -1.98
C LYS A 82 0.98 -4.50 -3.30
N TRP A 83 0.77 -3.61 -4.27
CA TRP A 83 0.22 -3.98 -5.59
C TRP A 83 1.14 -4.94 -6.35
N LYS A 84 2.45 -4.70 -6.36
CA LYS A 84 3.43 -5.63 -6.93
C LYS A 84 3.33 -7.02 -6.30
N LYS A 85 3.25 -7.11 -4.97
CA LYS A 85 3.10 -8.40 -4.27
C LYS A 85 1.83 -9.14 -4.68
N ILE A 86 0.70 -8.43 -4.76
CA ILE A 86 -0.58 -9.02 -5.20
C ILE A 86 -0.47 -9.53 -6.64
N TRP A 87 0.10 -8.74 -7.54
CA TRP A 87 0.34 -9.15 -8.93
C TRP A 87 1.26 -10.36 -9.04
N HIS A 88 2.37 -10.38 -8.30
CA HIS A 88 3.28 -11.53 -8.26
C HIS A 88 2.58 -12.79 -7.70
N ALA A 89 1.76 -12.66 -6.67
CA ALA A 89 1.00 -13.79 -6.13
C ALA A 89 -0.02 -14.32 -7.16
N MET A 90 -0.75 -13.44 -7.86
CA MET A 90 -1.70 -13.81 -8.90
C MET A 90 -1.02 -14.51 -10.09
N THR A 91 0.11 -13.99 -10.55
CA THR A 91 0.89 -14.61 -11.64
C THR A 91 1.49 -15.95 -11.23
N PHE A 92 1.97 -16.06 -9.99
CA PHE A 92 2.43 -17.33 -9.43
C PHE A 92 1.32 -18.37 -9.37
N MET A 93 0.16 -18.03 -8.78
CA MET A 93 -1.01 -18.94 -8.74
C MET A 93 -1.48 -19.34 -10.14
N ARG A 94 -1.50 -18.39 -11.09
CA ARG A 94 -1.83 -18.69 -12.48
C ARG A 94 -0.83 -19.67 -13.10
N ASN A 95 0.47 -19.50 -12.85
CA ASN A 95 1.50 -20.41 -13.35
C ASN A 95 1.49 -21.79 -12.66
N GLN A 96 1.00 -21.87 -11.43
CA GLN A 96 0.78 -23.14 -10.73
C GLN A 96 -0.51 -23.87 -11.13
N SER A 97 -1.49 -23.17 -11.71
CA SER A 97 -2.72 -23.79 -12.23
C SER A 97 -2.54 -24.55 -13.55
N GLY A 98 -1.31 -24.63 -14.06
CA GLY A 98 -0.91 -25.68 -15.01
C GLY A 98 -0.82 -27.01 -14.26
N TRP A 99 -1.92 -27.77 -14.30
CA TRP A 99 -2.06 -29.16 -13.86
C TRP A 99 -0.73 -29.93 -13.91
N GLY A 100 -0.22 -30.28 -12.74
CA GLY A 100 0.66 -31.44 -12.56
C GLY A 100 -0.19 -32.66 -12.26
#